data_AF-A0AAD9EE10-F1
#
_entry.id   AF-A0AAD9EE10-F1
#
_cell.length_a   1.000
_cell.length_b   1.000
_cell.length_c   1.000
_cell.angle_alpha   90.00
_cell.angle_beta   90.00
_cell.angle_gamma   90.00
#
_symmetry.space_group_name_H-M   'P 1'
#
loop_
_entity.id
_entity.type
_entity.pdbx_description
1 polymer ?
#
loop_
_entity_poly.entity_id
_entity_poly.type
_entity_poly.pdbx_seq_one_letter_code
_entity_poly.pdbx_strand_id
1 'polypeptide(L)'
;MQLFLVAFGILQLCEIFTVGDFPLADNVRIAFTGIHIGIIIAATWILMLNAVVGYQIVDDGTPLSMGLILGSAFILFGGTLYITLDTGFHWTGYWDSSYQSPPNRHIALYILYQLAPLVFLVAFFVLEAILVVRILGEMRPMIYLTAALLLFAIGQIFNYVVSSHICNGTSGKIDGALFETLFTLLAVVTVWIFWSSITEDDWPMPVGNAYP
;
A
#
# COMPACT_ATOMS: atom_id res chain seq x y z
N MET A 1 -7.96 -9.71 -2.20
CA MET A 1 -8.17 -8.80 -1.05
C MET A 1 -7.58 -9.28 0.28
N GLN A 2 -7.88 -10.50 0.78
CA GLN A 2 -7.43 -10.95 2.10
C GLN A 2 -5.90 -10.90 2.30
N LEU A 3 -5.12 -11.36 1.31
CA LEU A 3 -3.66 -11.28 1.34
C LEU A 3 -3.15 -9.84 1.51
N PHE A 4 -3.78 -8.89 0.84
CA PHE A 4 -3.45 -7.48 0.98
C PHE A 4 -3.75 -6.96 2.39
N LEU A 5 -4.90 -7.30 2.98
CA LEU A 5 -5.24 -6.89 4.34
C LEU A 5 -4.27 -7.46 5.39
N VAL A 6 -3.84 -8.70 5.21
CA VAL A 6 -2.80 -9.32 6.06
C VAL A 6 -1.49 -8.56 5.92
N ALA A 7 -1.04 -8.29 4.69
CA ALA A 7 0.17 -7.51 4.45
C ALA A 7 0.07 -6.09 5.04
N PHE A 8 -1.09 -5.44 4.90
CA PHE A 8 -1.36 -4.13 5.50
C PHE A 8 -1.36 -4.18 7.03
N GLY A 9 -1.91 -5.23 7.65
CA GLY A 9 -1.81 -5.41 9.10
C GLY A 9 -0.36 -5.51 9.60
N ILE A 10 0.50 -6.23 8.88
CA ILE A 10 1.93 -6.31 9.20
C ILE A 10 2.64 -4.96 8.94
N LEU A 11 2.26 -4.26 7.88
CA LEU A 11 2.73 -2.90 7.57
C LEU A 11 2.46 -1.97 8.77
N GLN A 12 1.23 -1.94 9.26
CA GLN A 12 0.82 -1.11 10.39
C GLN A 12 1.60 -1.42 11.67
N LEU A 13 1.91 -2.70 11.93
CA LEU A 13 2.78 -3.07 13.05
C LEU A 13 4.20 -2.50 12.90
N CYS A 14 4.77 -2.51 11.69
CA CYS A 14 6.09 -1.94 11.44
C CYS A 14 6.06 -0.40 11.47
N GLU A 15 4.96 0.20 11.05
CA GLU A 15 4.73 1.65 11.05
C GLU A 15 4.82 2.23 12.46
N ILE A 16 4.28 1.55 13.47
CA ILE A 16 4.41 1.94 14.89
C ILE A 16 5.88 2.16 15.28
N PHE A 17 6.78 1.26 14.87
CA PHE A 17 8.20 1.31 15.24
C PHE A 17 9.04 2.26 14.37
N THR A 18 8.54 2.62 13.19
CA THR A 18 9.30 3.45 12.24
C THR A 18 8.85 4.91 12.24
N VAL A 19 7.55 5.16 12.40
CA VAL A 19 6.92 6.49 12.39
C VAL A 19 6.50 6.94 13.80
N GLY A 20 6.18 6.01 14.71
CA GLY A 20 5.62 6.33 16.03
C GLY A 20 6.58 6.93 17.08
N ASP A 21 7.77 7.37 16.68
CA ASP A 21 8.81 7.98 17.54
C ASP A 21 9.16 7.17 18.82
N PHE A 22 9.09 5.84 18.75
CA PHE A 22 9.52 5.00 19.86
C PHE A 22 11.05 5.08 20.03
N PRO A 23 11.56 5.17 21.28
CA PRO A 23 12.99 5.20 21.55
C PRO A 23 13.61 3.82 21.32
N LEU A 24 13.92 3.52 20.05
CA LEU A 24 14.57 2.30 19.60
C LEU A 24 16.06 2.55 19.38
N ALA A 25 16.87 1.51 19.65
CA ALA A 25 18.27 1.49 19.24
C ALA A 25 18.38 1.57 17.71
N ASP A 26 19.40 2.25 17.19
CA ASP A 26 19.53 2.58 15.77
C ASP A 26 19.50 1.35 14.86
N ASN A 27 20.17 0.27 15.28
CA ASN A 27 20.15 -1.00 14.58
C ASN A 27 18.75 -1.61 14.46
N VAL A 28 17.95 -1.53 15.54
CA VAL A 28 16.57 -2.03 15.55
C VAL A 28 15.69 -1.15 14.65
N ARG A 29 15.87 0.17 14.70
CA ARG A 29 15.17 1.12 13.83
C ARG A 29 15.45 0.83 12.36
N ILE A 30 16.71 0.63 11.97
CA ILE A 30 17.10 0.27 10.60
C ILE A 30 16.42 -1.02 10.14
N ALA A 31 16.40 -2.04 10.99
CA ALA A 31 15.76 -3.32 10.68
C ALA A 31 14.24 -3.15 10.43
N PHE A 32 13.53 -2.44 11.32
CA PHE A 32 12.11 -2.17 11.14
C PHE A 32 11.83 -1.30 9.91
N THR A 33 12.67 -0.30 9.61
CA THR A 33 12.56 0.51 8.38
C THR A 33 12.67 -0.35 7.13
N GLY A 34 13.63 -1.28 7.09
CA GLY A 34 13.77 -2.21 5.97
C GLY A 34 12.54 -3.09 5.75
N ILE A 35 12.01 -3.65 6.84
CA ILE A 35 10.80 -4.48 6.79
C ILE A 35 9.60 -3.63 6.36
N HIS A 36 9.43 -2.44 6.94
CA HIS A 36 8.33 -1.54 6.64
C HIS A 36 8.30 -1.17 5.14
N ILE A 37 9.41 -0.66 4.60
CA ILE A 37 9.52 -0.28 3.18
C ILE A 37 9.33 -1.49 2.27
N GLY A 38 9.91 -2.64 2.63
CA GLY A 38 9.70 -3.88 1.88
C GLY A 38 8.24 -4.32 1.83
N ILE A 39 7.49 -4.16 2.93
CA ILE A 39 6.07 -4.51 2.96
C ILE A 39 5.24 -3.52 2.15
N ILE A 40 5.58 -2.22 2.14
CA ILE A 40 4.86 -1.22 1.32
C ILE A 40 4.82 -1.62 -0.15
N ILE A 41 5.98 -1.94 -0.73
CA ILE A 41 6.05 -2.35 -2.14
C ILE A 41 5.35 -3.70 -2.39
N ALA A 42 5.49 -4.64 -1.46
CA ALA A 42 4.83 -5.95 -1.58
C ALA A 42 3.30 -5.83 -1.48
N ALA A 43 2.78 -5.04 -0.55
CA ALA A 43 1.35 -4.85 -0.34
C ALA A 43 0.71 -4.14 -1.54
N THR A 44 1.32 -3.06 -2.03
CA THR A 44 0.82 -2.34 -3.21
C THR A 44 0.89 -3.20 -4.48
N TRP A 45 1.91 -4.05 -4.62
CA TRP A 45 1.98 -5.05 -5.68
C TRP A 45 0.88 -6.11 -5.59
N ILE A 46 0.63 -6.66 -4.39
CA ILE A 46 -0.46 -7.61 -4.14
C ILE A 46 -1.81 -6.97 -4.49
N LEU A 47 -2.03 -5.72 -4.11
CA LEU A 47 -3.27 -4.99 -4.42
C LEU A 47 -3.45 -4.84 -5.93
N MET A 48 -2.41 -4.43 -6.66
CA MET A 48 -2.46 -4.29 -8.12
C MET A 48 -2.72 -5.63 -8.81
N LEU A 49 -2.02 -6.71 -8.42
CA LEU A 49 -2.30 -8.04 -8.99
C LEU A 49 -3.68 -8.57 -8.63
N ASN A 50 -4.25 -8.17 -7.48
CA ASN A 50 -5.62 -8.53 -7.15
C ASN A 50 -6.63 -7.93 -8.16
N ALA A 51 -6.41 -6.69 -8.63
CA ALA A 51 -7.23 -6.12 -9.70
C ALA A 51 -7.06 -6.88 -11.02
N VAL A 52 -5.85 -7.34 -11.36
CA VAL A 52 -5.61 -8.16 -12.56
C VAL A 52 -6.37 -9.49 -12.49
N VAL A 53 -6.38 -10.16 -11.33
CA VAL A 53 -7.14 -11.40 -11.13
C VAL A 53 -8.64 -11.16 -11.25
N GLY A 54 -9.14 -9.96 -10.94
CA GLY A 54 -10.55 -9.57 -11.15
C GLY A 54 -11.02 -9.66 -12.60
N TYR A 55 -10.11 -9.63 -13.59
CA TYR A 55 -10.43 -9.85 -15.00
C TYR A 55 -10.61 -11.32 -15.39
N GLN A 56 -10.48 -12.25 -14.42
CA GLN A 56 -10.64 -13.68 -14.62
C GLN A 56 -9.69 -14.26 -15.68
N ILE A 57 -8.52 -13.63 -15.90
CA ILE A 57 -7.48 -14.16 -16.80
C ILE A 57 -6.84 -15.42 -16.20
N VAL A 58 -6.71 -15.44 -14.87
CA VAL A 58 -6.29 -16.59 -14.08
C VAL A 58 -7.36 -16.80 -13.02
N ASP A 59 -7.79 -18.04 -12.84
CA ASP A 59 -8.79 -18.40 -11.83
C ASP A 59 -8.36 -17.93 -10.43
N ASP A 60 -9.20 -17.10 -9.81
CA ASP A 60 -9.00 -16.62 -8.44
C ASP A 60 -9.01 -17.81 -7.45
N GLY A 61 -8.20 -17.71 -6.39
CA GLY A 61 -8.09 -18.75 -5.36
C GLY A 61 -7.35 -20.02 -5.78
N THR A 62 -6.90 -20.16 -7.03
CA THR A 62 -6.06 -21.30 -7.42
C THR A 62 -4.68 -21.24 -6.76
N PRO A 63 -4.05 -22.40 -6.45
CA PRO A 63 -2.68 -22.42 -5.92
C PRO A 63 -1.68 -21.72 -6.82
N LEU A 64 -1.91 -21.76 -8.14
CA LEU A 64 -1.08 -21.05 -9.13
C LEU A 64 -1.22 -19.54 -8.98
N SER A 65 -2.45 -19.01 -8.96
CA SER A 65 -2.71 -17.57 -8.79
C SER A 65 -2.12 -17.05 -7.46
N MET A 66 -2.41 -17.73 -6.35
CA MET A 66 -1.86 -17.38 -5.05
C MET A 66 -0.34 -17.47 -5.00
N GLY A 67 0.24 -18.51 -5.60
CA GLY A 67 1.69 -18.70 -5.68
C GLY A 67 2.39 -17.62 -6.50
N LEU A 68 1.78 -17.18 -7.61
CA LEU A 68 2.31 -16.08 -8.43
C LEU A 68 2.27 -14.75 -7.68
N ILE A 69 1.15 -14.43 -7.02
CA ILE A 69 1.02 -13.20 -6.22
C ILE A 69 2.03 -13.19 -5.07
N LEU A 70 2.05 -14.24 -4.26
CA LEU A 70 2.94 -14.33 -3.09
C LEU A 70 4.41 -14.41 -3.51
N GLY A 71 4.74 -15.20 -4.52
CA GLY A 71 6.12 -15.37 -4.99
C GLY A 71 6.69 -14.06 -5.55
N SER A 72 5.93 -13.36 -6.40
CA SER A 72 6.37 -12.07 -6.96
C SER A 72 6.42 -10.97 -5.89
N ALA A 73 5.47 -10.92 -4.96
CA ALA A 73 5.50 -10.00 -3.82
C ALA A 73 6.72 -10.26 -2.92
N PHE A 74 7.07 -11.53 -2.67
CA PHE A 74 8.22 -11.91 -1.86
C PHE A 74 9.55 -11.49 -2.50
N ILE A 75 9.66 -11.57 -3.83
CA ILE A 75 10.85 -11.07 -4.56
C ILE A 75 10.99 -9.56 -4.39
N LEU A 76 9.91 -8.79 -4.55
CA LEU A 76 9.94 -7.34 -4.35
C LEU A 76 10.24 -6.95 -2.89
N PHE A 77 9.62 -7.66 -1.94
CA PHE A 77 9.90 -7.52 -0.51
C PHE A 77 11.38 -7.78 -0.22
N GLY A 78 11.90 -8.94 -0.63
CA GLY A 78 13.26 -9.36 -0.34
C GLY A 78 14.32 -8.45 -0.97
N GLY A 79 14.12 -8.03 -2.22
CA GLY A 79 15.02 -7.10 -2.90
C GLY A 79 15.04 -5.72 -2.22
N THR A 80 13.88 -5.21 -1.85
CA THR A 80 13.77 -3.90 -1.18
C THR A 80 14.31 -3.95 0.25
N LEU A 81 14.03 -5.03 0.98
CA LEU A 81 14.59 -5.28 2.30
C LEU A 81 16.11 -5.31 2.24
N TYR A 82 16.68 -6.10 1.33
CA TYR A 82 18.13 -6.18 1.16
C TYR A 82 18.76 -4.81 0.88
N ILE A 83 18.23 -4.05 -0.07
CA ILE A 83 18.75 -2.72 -0.41
C ILE A 83 18.67 -1.78 0.80
N THR A 84 17.55 -1.79 1.53
CA THR A 84 17.37 -0.91 2.69
C THR A 84 18.33 -1.28 3.84
N LEU A 85 18.48 -2.58 4.13
CA LEU A 85 19.37 -3.04 5.19
C LEU A 85 20.83 -2.82 4.84
N ASP A 86 21.25 -3.06 3.60
CA ASP A 86 22.62 -2.79 3.17
C ASP A 86 22.92 -1.28 3.21
N THR A 87 21.94 -0.43 2.89
CA THR A 87 22.06 1.03 3.01
C THR A 87 22.23 1.47 4.47
N GLY A 88 21.45 0.92 5.40
CA GLY A 88 21.48 1.33 6.81
C GLY A 88 22.61 0.70 7.62
N PHE A 89 22.96 -0.56 7.36
CA PHE A 89 24.02 -1.27 8.08
C PHE A 89 25.39 -1.22 7.40
N HIS A 90 25.47 -0.72 6.17
CA HIS A 90 26.72 -0.60 5.42
C HIS A 90 27.47 -1.94 5.27
N TRP A 91 26.75 -3.05 5.05
CA TRP A 91 27.36 -4.38 4.96
C TRP A 91 28.34 -4.49 3.79
N THR A 92 27.96 -3.98 2.62
CA THR A 92 28.79 -4.03 1.42
C THR A 92 29.49 -2.71 1.10
N GLY A 93 29.01 -1.60 1.66
CA GLY A 93 29.47 -0.24 1.34
C GLY A 93 29.01 0.26 -0.05
N TYR A 94 28.22 -0.50 -0.80
CA TYR A 94 27.80 -0.14 -2.16
C TYR A 94 26.98 1.16 -2.19
N TRP A 95 26.15 1.40 -1.17
CA TRP A 95 25.26 2.56 -1.09
C TRP A 95 25.85 3.75 -0.32
N ASP A 96 27.11 3.71 0.13
CA ASP A 96 27.72 4.74 0.98
C ASP A 96 27.78 6.12 0.30
N SER A 97 27.87 6.13 -1.04
CA SER A 97 27.80 7.36 -1.84
C SER A 97 26.50 8.14 -1.64
N SER A 98 25.41 7.48 -1.23
CA SER A 98 24.09 8.09 -0.98
C SER A 98 24.09 9.07 0.18
N TYR A 99 25.08 9.01 1.07
CA TYR A 99 25.20 9.89 2.23
C TYR A 99 26.02 11.16 1.95
N GLN A 100 26.78 11.22 0.86
CA GLN A 100 27.85 12.21 0.71
C GLN A 100 27.45 13.48 -0.05
N SER A 101 26.95 13.38 -1.30
CA SER A 101 26.65 14.58 -2.11
C SER A 101 25.75 14.31 -3.32
N PRO A 102 24.49 14.80 -3.33
CA PRO A 102 23.78 15.44 -2.21
C PRO A 102 23.49 14.41 -1.09
N PRO A 103 23.50 14.85 0.18
CA PRO A 103 23.29 13.94 1.31
C PRO A 103 21.88 13.33 1.28
N ASN A 104 21.80 12.06 1.70
CA ASN A 104 20.58 11.26 1.78
C ASN A 104 19.84 11.07 0.43
N ARG A 105 20.58 11.12 -0.69
CA ARG A 105 20.00 10.86 -2.01
C ARG A 105 20.16 9.39 -2.37
N HIS A 106 19.07 8.64 -2.27
CA HIS A 106 19.05 7.21 -2.58
C HIS A 106 17.99 6.87 -3.65
N ILE A 107 18.38 6.88 -4.93
CA ILE A 107 17.44 6.74 -6.06
C ILE A 107 16.72 5.40 -6.06
N ALA A 108 17.43 4.31 -5.76
CA ALA A 108 16.83 2.97 -5.74
C ALA A 108 15.74 2.87 -4.66
N LEU A 109 15.98 3.44 -3.48
CA LEU A 109 15.00 3.41 -2.39
C LEU A 109 13.83 4.35 -2.69
N TYR A 110 14.09 5.52 -3.28
CA TYR A 110 13.03 6.38 -3.78
C TYR A 110 12.10 5.67 -4.77
N ILE A 111 12.66 4.89 -5.71
CA ILE A 111 11.85 4.13 -6.67
C ILE A 111 11.04 3.04 -5.95
N LEU A 112 11.69 2.25 -5.08
CA LEU A 112 11.05 1.10 -4.44
C LEU A 112 10.02 1.49 -3.37
N TYR A 113 10.27 2.57 -2.64
CA TYR A 113 9.37 3.06 -1.59
C TYR A 113 8.23 3.94 -2.14
N GLN A 114 8.53 4.80 -3.12
CA GLN A 114 7.59 5.82 -3.56
C GLN A 114 7.04 5.57 -4.96
N LEU A 115 7.93 5.53 -5.96
CA LEU A 115 7.50 5.60 -7.36
C LEU A 115 6.80 4.33 -7.82
N ALA A 116 7.37 3.16 -7.54
CA ALA A 116 6.78 1.88 -7.93
C ALA A 116 5.46 1.62 -7.19
N PRO A 117 5.35 1.79 -5.86
CA PRO A 117 4.07 1.69 -5.16
C PRO A 117 3.01 2.65 -5.72
N LEU A 118 3.37 3.89 -6.02
CA LEU A 118 2.45 4.84 -6.64
C LEU A 118 1.96 4.37 -8.02
N VAL A 119 2.85 3.84 -8.86
CA VAL A 119 2.47 3.26 -10.15
C VAL A 119 1.53 2.07 -9.96
N PHE A 120 1.77 1.21 -8.98
CA PHE A 120 0.90 0.06 -8.68
C PHE A 120 -0.48 0.52 -8.22
N LEU A 121 -0.58 1.56 -7.40
CA LEU A 121 -1.86 2.14 -6.97
C LEU A 121 -2.63 2.79 -8.12
N VAL A 122 -1.94 3.50 -9.02
CA VAL A 122 -2.58 4.07 -10.22
C VAL A 122 -3.05 2.97 -11.16
N ALA A 123 -2.23 1.92 -11.37
CA ALA A 123 -2.62 0.76 -12.16
C ALA A 123 -3.84 0.06 -11.57
N PHE A 124 -3.85 -0.17 -10.25
CA PHE A 124 -5.00 -0.71 -9.52
C PHE A 124 -6.26 0.12 -9.77
N PHE A 125 -6.19 1.44 -9.57
CA PHE A 125 -7.33 2.34 -9.80
C PHE A 125 -7.86 2.26 -11.23
N VAL A 126 -6.97 2.30 -12.22
CA VAL A 126 -7.36 2.25 -13.64
C VAL A 126 -7.97 0.90 -14.00
N LEU A 127 -7.38 -0.21 -13.55
CA LEU A 127 -7.87 -1.56 -13.80
C LEU A 127 -9.25 -1.76 -13.17
N GLU A 128 -9.45 -1.38 -11.92
CA GLU A 128 -10.74 -1.50 -11.24
C GLU A 128 -11.80 -0.56 -11.85
N ALA A 129 -11.42 0.67 -12.21
CA ALA A 129 -12.33 1.59 -12.88
C ALA A 129 -12.83 1.04 -14.22
N ILE A 130 -11.94 0.42 -15.01
CA ILE A 130 -12.32 -0.24 -16.26
C ILE A 130 -13.23 -1.44 -15.97
N LEU A 131 -12.90 -2.28 -14.99
CA LEU A 131 -13.70 -3.44 -14.61
C LEU A 131 -15.13 -3.00 -14.25
N VAL A 132 -15.27 -2.00 -13.39
CA VAL A 132 -16.57 -1.52 -12.92
C VAL A 132 -17.38 -0.87 -14.05
N VAL A 133 -16.77 0.03 -14.82
CA VAL A 133 -17.50 0.80 -15.85
C VAL A 133 -17.79 -0.04 -17.09
N ARG A 134 -16.87 -0.90 -17.51
CA ARG A 134 -16.96 -1.63 -18.79
C ARG A 134 -17.46 -3.06 -18.66
N ILE A 135 -17.12 -3.75 -17.57
CA ILE A 135 -17.46 -5.16 -17.39
C ILE A 135 -18.75 -5.26 -16.57
N LEU A 136 -18.81 -4.61 -15.41
CA LEU A 136 -19.99 -4.66 -14.53
C LEU A 136 -21.12 -3.72 -14.99
N GLY A 137 -20.76 -2.55 -15.54
CA GLY A 137 -21.74 -1.54 -15.98
C GLY A 137 -22.46 -0.82 -14.84
N GLU A 138 -21.97 -0.92 -13.60
CA GLU A 138 -22.54 -0.26 -12.43
C GLU A 138 -21.64 0.90 -11.96
N MET A 139 -22.19 2.11 -11.87
CA MET A 139 -21.40 3.30 -11.49
C MET A 139 -21.32 3.53 -9.98
N ARG A 140 -22.09 2.81 -9.15
CA ARG A 140 -22.09 3.02 -7.70
C ARG A 140 -20.74 2.69 -7.04
N PRO A 141 -20.06 1.57 -7.37
CA PRO A 141 -18.75 1.27 -6.79
C PRO A 141 -17.68 2.32 -7.10
N MET A 142 -17.80 3.05 -8.20
CA MET A 142 -16.85 4.12 -8.56
C MET A 142 -16.76 5.23 -7.51
N ILE A 143 -17.83 5.46 -6.74
CA ILE A 143 -17.82 6.46 -5.65
C ILE A 143 -16.81 6.04 -4.58
N TYR A 144 -16.84 4.76 -4.17
CA TYR A 144 -15.91 4.23 -3.17
C TYR A 144 -14.47 4.22 -3.69
N LEU A 145 -14.25 3.77 -4.93
CA LEU A 145 -12.92 3.75 -5.53
C LEU A 145 -12.31 5.17 -5.63
N THR A 146 -13.11 6.16 -6.04
CA THR A 146 -12.67 7.56 -6.13
C THR A 146 -12.44 8.17 -4.75
N ALA A 147 -13.32 7.88 -3.77
CA ALA A 147 -13.15 8.34 -2.40
C ALA A 147 -11.86 7.79 -1.78
N ALA A 148 -11.53 6.51 -2.01
CA ALA A 148 -10.27 5.91 -1.56
C ALA A 148 -9.04 6.64 -2.15
N LEU A 149 -9.06 6.93 -3.45
CA LEU A 149 -7.98 7.68 -4.10
C LEU A 149 -7.80 9.08 -3.50
N LEU A 150 -8.91 9.79 -3.26
CA LEU A 150 -8.88 11.13 -2.65
C LEU A 150 -8.36 11.09 -1.22
N LEU A 151 -8.80 10.12 -0.40
CA LEU A 151 -8.30 9.92 0.95
C LEU A 151 -6.79 9.69 0.95
N PHE A 152 -6.30 8.78 0.11
CA PHE A 152 -4.87 8.53 -0.02
C PHE A 152 -4.11 9.79 -0.46
N ALA A 153 -4.58 10.50 -1.49
CA ALA A 153 -3.96 11.72 -1.97
C ALA A 153 -3.90 12.82 -0.89
N ILE A 154 -4.95 12.97 -0.09
CA ILE A 154 -4.97 13.89 1.05
C ILE A 154 -3.88 13.50 2.07
N GLY A 155 -3.76 12.21 2.40
CA GLY A 155 -2.69 11.70 3.27
C GLY A 155 -1.29 12.08 2.77
N GLN A 156 -1.04 11.90 1.47
CA GLN A 156 0.24 12.28 0.85
C GLN A 156 0.50 13.79 0.89
N ILE A 157 -0.54 14.62 0.73
CA ILE A 157 -0.43 16.09 0.87
C ILE A 157 -0.03 16.45 2.31
N PHE A 158 -0.65 15.81 3.31
CA PHE A 158 -0.28 16.02 4.71
C PHE A 158 1.19 15.69 4.98
N ASN A 159 1.68 14.57 4.46
CA ASN A 159 3.06 14.15 4.65
C ASN A 159 4.09 15.07 3.96
N TYR A 160 3.88 15.38 2.68
CA TYR A 160 4.91 16.07 1.89
C TYR A 160 4.83 17.59 1.94
N VAL A 161 3.65 18.17 2.10
CA VAL A 161 3.43 19.62 1.98
C VAL A 161 3.13 20.24 3.33
N VAL A 162 2.24 19.64 4.10
CA VAL A 162 1.71 20.24 5.34
C VAL A 162 2.57 19.89 6.57
N SER A 163 3.34 18.79 6.53
CA SER A 163 4.08 18.26 7.67
C SER A 163 4.99 19.29 8.36
N SER A 164 5.73 20.10 7.60
CA SER A 164 6.60 21.14 8.18
C SER A 164 5.83 22.22 8.95
N HIS A 165 4.64 22.57 8.48
CA HIS A 165 3.77 23.55 9.14
C HIS A 165 3.20 23.00 10.45
N ILE A 166 2.79 21.72 10.45
CA ILE A 166 2.28 21.02 11.65
C ILE A 166 3.40 20.83 12.67
N CYS A 167 4.57 20.38 12.23
CA CYS A 167 5.73 20.15 13.10
C CYS A 167 6.17 21.44 13.79
N ASN A 168 6.30 22.54 13.04
CA ASN A 168 6.63 23.85 13.62
C ASN A 168 5.53 24.38 14.55
N GLY A 169 4.26 24.22 14.18
CA GLY A 169 3.12 24.69 14.97
C GLY A 169 2.90 23.92 16.28
N THR A 170 3.32 22.65 16.34
CA THR A 170 3.16 21.79 17.52
C THR A 170 4.43 21.64 18.36
N SER A 171 5.49 22.40 18.04
CA SER A 171 6.82 22.27 18.66
C SER A 171 7.39 20.85 18.53
N GLY A 172 7.22 20.22 17.37
CA GLY A 172 7.74 18.90 17.06
C GLY A 172 7.02 17.74 17.75
N LYS A 173 5.86 17.96 18.36
CA LYS A 173 5.10 16.89 19.02
C LYS A 173 4.32 16.02 18.04
N ILE A 174 3.90 16.59 16.91
CA ILE A 174 3.12 15.93 15.87
C ILE A 174 3.65 16.41 14.53
N ASP A 175 3.70 15.52 13.54
CA ASP A 175 4.04 15.84 12.16
C ASP A 175 2.92 15.41 11.20
N GLY A 176 3.15 15.59 9.90
CA GLY A 176 2.19 15.17 8.88
C GLY A 176 2.03 13.66 8.74
N ALA A 177 2.96 12.85 9.28
CA ALA A 177 2.93 11.41 9.16
C ALA A 177 1.73 10.82 9.94
N LEU A 178 1.37 11.40 11.11
CA LEU A 178 0.16 11.00 11.84
C LEU A 178 -1.12 11.08 10.98
N PHE A 179 -1.24 12.13 10.16
CA PHE A 179 -2.40 12.30 9.29
C PHE A 179 -2.31 11.41 8.07
N GLU A 180 -1.11 11.23 7.52
CA GLU A 180 -0.88 10.32 6.42
C GLU A 180 -1.28 8.88 6.77
N THR A 181 -0.88 8.37 7.95
CA THR A 181 -1.28 7.03 8.40
C THR A 181 -2.79 6.90 8.58
N LEU A 182 -3.45 7.90 9.20
CA LEU A 182 -4.90 7.92 9.36
C LEU A 182 -5.63 7.92 8.01
N PHE A 183 -5.25 8.79 7.08
CA PHE A 183 -5.89 8.88 5.77
C PHE A 183 -5.61 7.66 4.90
N THR A 184 -4.42 7.06 5.01
CA THR A 184 -4.08 5.80 4.35
C THR A 184 -4.93 4.66 4.90
N LEU A 185 -5.14 4.58 6.22
CA LEU A 185 -6.06 3.60 6.83
C LEU A 185 -7.50 3.79 6.31
N LEU A 186 -8.00 5.02 6.29
CA LEU A 186 -9.34 5.33 5.75
C LEU A 186 -9.45 4.97 4.26
N ALA A 187 -8.39 5.21 3.48
CA ALA A 187 -8.34 4.80 2.08
C ALA A 187 -8.43 3.28 1.95
N VAL A 188 -7.67 2.51 2.75
CA VAL A 188 -7.72 1.04 2.75
C VAL A 188 -9.09 0.50 3.15
N VAL A 189 -9.72 1.08 4.18
CA VAL A 189 -11.09 0.72 4.57
C VAL A 189 -12.07 0.98 3.41
N THR A 190 -11.91 2.11 2.72
CA THR A 190 -12.76 2.45 1.58
C THR A 190 -12.51 1.52 0.37
N VAL A 191 -11.26 1.10 0.13
CA VAL A 191 -10.93 0.06 -0.86
C VAL A 191 -11.58 -1.28 -0.49
N TRP A 192 -11.62 -1.63 0.79
CA TRP A 192 -12.32 -2.84 1.24
C TRP A 192 -13.83 -2.75 1.03
N ILE A 193 -14.46 -1.60 1.32
CA ILE A 193 -15.89 -1.36 1.01
C ILE A 193 -16.14 -1.45 -0.50
N PHE A 194 -15.26 -0.85 -1.30
CA PHE A 194 -15.31 -0.97 -2.76
C PHE A 194 -15.26 -2.43 -3.20
N TRP A 195 -14.29 -3.20 -2.70
CA TRP A 195 -14.13 -4.61 -3.03
C TRP A 195 -15.37 -5.42 -2.62
N SER A 196 -15.87 -5.26 -1.39
CA SER A 196 -17.11 -5.93 -0.93
C SER A 196 -18.29 -5.59 -1.84
N SER A 197 -18.44 -4.32 -2.26
CA SER A 197 -19.55 -3.91 -3.13
C SER A 197 -19.55 -4.54 -4.53
N ILE A 198 -18.42 -5.05 -5.01
CA ILE A 198 -18.32 -5.73 -6.32
C ILE A 198 -18.28 -7.26 -6.20
N THR A 199 -18.07 -7.82 -5.01
CA THR A 199 -17.95 -9.27 -4.78
C THR A 199 -19.06 -9.89 -3.94
N GLU A 200 -19.71 -9.12 -3.06
CA GLU A 200 -20.81 -9.61 -2.23
C GLU A 200 -22.14 -9.16 -2.84
N ASP A 201 -22.90 -10.15 -3.31
CA ASP A 201 -24.15 -9.99 -4.03
C ASP A 201 -25.25 -9.33 -3.18
N ASP A 202 -25.38 -8.00 -3.27
CA ASP A 202 -26.64 -7.29 -3.02
C ASP A 202 -27.54 -7.31 -4.28
N TRP A 203 -27.48 -8.41 -5.05
CA TRP A 203 -28.46 -8.64 -6.10
C TRP A 203 -29.78 -8.97 -5.42
N PRO A 204 -30.89 -8.28 -5.74
CA PRO A 204 -32.19 -8.68 -5.26
C PRO A 204 -32.46 -10.10 -5.79
N MET A 205 -32.22 -11.09 -4.94
CA MET A 205 -32.60 -12.47 -5.20
C MET A 205 -34.10 -12.42 -5.50
N PRO A 206 -34.56 -12.99 -6.64
CA PRO A 206 -35.98 -13.12 -6.87
C PRO A 206 -36.56 -13.81 -5.64
N VAL A 207 -37.41 -13.10 -4.89
CA VAL A 207 -38.19 -13.69 -3.80
C VAL A 207 -38.87 -14.89 -4.42
N GLY A 208 -38.40 -16.09 -4.04
CA GLY A 208 -38.89 -17.33 -4.61
C GLY A 208 -40.40 -17.33 -4.47
N ASN A 209 -41.11 -17.40 -5.60
CA ASN A 209 -42.54 -17.59 -5.59
C ASN A 209 -42.81 -18.79 -4.69
N ALA A 210 -43.42 -18.53 -3.53
CA ALA A 210 -43.97 -19.57 -2.69
C ALA A 210 -45.15 -20.18 -3.45
N TYR A 211 -44.89 -21.23 -4.22
CA TYR A 211 -45.92 -22.14 -4.71
C TYR A 211 -45.98 -23.35 -3.78
N PRO A 212 -47.18 -23.67 -3.29
CA PRO A 212 -47.83 -24.93 -3.59
C PRO A 212 -48.65 -24.84 -4.90
#